data_AF-A0A8H6QY39-F1
#
_entry.id   AF-A0A8H6QY39-F1
#
_cell.length_a   1.000
_cell.length_b   1.000
_cell.length_c   1.000
_cell.angle_alpha   90.00
_cell.angle_beta   90.00
_cell.angle_gamma   90.00
#
_symmetry.space_group_name_H-M   'P 1'
#
loop_
_entity.id
_entity.type
_entity.pdbx_description
1 polymer ?
#
loop_
_entity_poly.entity_id
_entity_poly.type
_entity_poly.pdbx_seq_one_letter_code
_entity_poly.pdbx_strand_id
1 'polypeptide(L)'
;MGDKAIKTTLLCLPPELHLLIGAYLAFPDIVYFRTTCAYLYTLLPPLTHAQLLLAETTDYALSKDIYACRYCLRLRPASRFADRMRRRRRGRYGRDAEKRFCVECGLQPRKGTDGEARYGPGAQVRIDGVLLWAGEGEGTAAEIITGEERFRRVRRGYG
;
A
#
# COMPACT_ATOMS: atom_id res chain seq x y z
N MET A 1 42.70 -33.44 9.78
CA MET A 1 42.12 -32.12 9.45
C MET A 1 40.61 -32.26 9.52
N GLY A 2 39.94 -31.54 10.43
CA GLY A 2 38.48 -31.62 10.56
C GLY A 2 37.78 -30.87 9.44
N ASP A 3 36.86 -31.55 8.76
CA ASP A 3 35.92 -30.93 7.84
C ASP A 3 35.13 -29.87 8.59
N LYS A 4 35.49 -28.59 8.39
CA LYS A 4 34.62 -27.47 8.79
C LYS A 4 33.36 -27.57 7.93
N ALA A 5 32.28 -28.09 8.51
CA ALA A 5 30.98 -28.09 7.87
C ALA A 5 30.64 -26.68 7.37
N ILE A 6 30.65 -26.51 6.05
CA ILE A 6 30.30 -25.25 5.41
C ILE A 6 28.80 -25.06 5.67
N LYS A 7 28.46 -24.08 6.51
CA LYS A 7 27.07 -23.67 6.71
C LYS A 7 26.64 -22.90 5.48
N THR A 8 26.05 -23.59 4.51
CA THR A 8 25.36 -22.95 3.39
C THR A 8 24.02 -22.43 3.90
N THR A 9 23.84 -21.11 3.81
CA THR A 9 22.53 -20.48 4.08
C THR A 9 21.97 -19.94 2.78
N LEU A 10 20.65 -19.74 2.73
CA LEU A 10 19.99 -19.15 1.57
C LEU A 10 20.62 -17.80 1.17
N LEU A 11 21.06 -17.00 2.14
CA LEU A 11 21.69 -15.70 1.93
C LEU A 11 23.14 -15.78 1.41
N CYS A 12 23.78 -16.96 1.46
CA CYS A 12 25.12 -17.17 0.89
C CYS A 12 25.09 -17.46 -0.62
N LEU A 13 23.90 -17.65 -1.21
CA LEU A 13 23.78 -17.79 -2.66
C LEU A 13 24.12 -16.47 -3.37
N PRO A 14 24.65 -16.51 -4.60
CA PRO A 14 24.78 -15.32 -5.43
C PRO A 14 23.42 -14.62 -5.67
N PRO A 15 23.38 -13.28 -5.80
CA PRO A 15 22.15 -12.52 -6.03
C PRO A 15 21.32 -13.01 -7.22
N GLU A 16 21.98 -13.50 -8.28
CA GLU A 16 21.34 -14.06 -9.48
C GLU A 16 20.47 -15.28 -9.14
N LEU A 17 20.91 -16.10 -8.18
CA LEU A 17 20.13 -17.25 -7.73
C LEU A 17 18.93 -16.81 -6.88
N HIS A 18 19.04 -15.75 -6.08
CA HIS A 18 17.87 -15.20 -5.38
C HIS A 18 16.82 -14.65 -6.34
N LEU A 19 17.27 -13.97 -7.40
CA LEU A 19 16.39 -13.48 -8.46
C LEU A 19 15.71 -14.64 -9.20
N LEU A 20 16.47 -15.70 -9.53
CA LEU A 20 15.94 -16.90 -10.16
C LEU A 20 14.90 -17.59 -9.27
N ILE A 21 15.21 -17.79 -7.99
CA ILE A 21 14.24 -18.32 -7.00
C ILE A 21 12.98 -17.45 -7.00
N GLY A 22 13.14 -16.12 -6.90
CA GLY A 22 12.02 -15.18 -6.92
C GLY A 22 11.15 -15.28 -8.18
N ALA A 23 11.72 -15.61 -9.34
CA ALA A 23 10.99 -15.78 -10.60
C ALA A 23 10.09 -17.03 -10.62
N TYR A 24 10.42 -18.06 -9.82
CA TYR A 24 9.63 -19.29 -9.69
C TYR A 24 8.63 -19.26 -8.52
N LEU A 25 8.70 -18.26 -7.64
CA LEU A 25 7.74 -18.11 -6.55
C LEU A 25 6.47 -17.42 -7.05
N ALA A 26 5.35 -18.14 -6.97
CA ALA A 26 4.03 -17.56 -7.18
C ALA A 26 3.57 -16.79 -5.93
N PHE A 27 2.42 -16.14 -6.05
CA PHE A 27 1.73 -15.59 -4.90
C PHE A 27 1.13 -16.75 -4.05
N PRO A 28 1.26 -16.78 -2.70
CA PRO A 28 1.80 -15.77 -1.79
C PRO A 28 3.31 -15.82 -1.52
N ASP A 29 3.99 -16.88 -1.96
CA ASP A 29 5.35 -17.21 -1.53
C ASP A 29 6.37 -16.11 -1.85
N ILE A 30 6.24 -15.45 -3.01
CA ILE A 30 7.12 -14.33 -3.38
C ILE A 30 6.99 -13.15 -2.40
N VAL A 31 5.81 -12.93 -1.83
CA VAL A 31 5.58 -11.87 -0.85
C VAL A 31 6.28 -12.21 0.45
N TYR A 32 6.08 -13.42 0.95
CA TYR A 32 6.74 -13.87 2.18
C TYR A 32 8.26 -13.87 2.03
N PHE A 33 8.77 -14.38 0.90
CA PHE A 33 10.19 -14.41 0.62
C PHE A 33 10.79 -13.00 0.64
N ARG A 34 10.12 -12.05 -0.01
CA ARG A 34 10.55 -10.66 -0.07
C ARG A 34 10.53 -9.95 1.29
N THR A 35 9.56 -10.24 2.15
CA THR A 35 9.43 -9.56 3.44
C THR A 35 10.30 -10.16 4.55
N THR A 36 10.99 -11.27 4.29
CA THR A 36 11.86 -11.92 5.30
C THR A 36 13.02 -11.04 5.76
N CYS A 37 13.67 -10.27 4.86
CA CYS A 37 14.77 -9.39 5.20
C CYS A 37 14.92 -8.21 4.23
N ALA A 38 15.61 -7.16 4.68
CA ALA A 38 15.83 -5.95 3.90
C ALA A 38 16.58 -6.21 2.58
N TYR A 39 17.56 -7.13 2.58
CA TYR A 39 18.31 -7.51 1.38
C TYR A 39 17.39 -8.04 0.28
N LEU A 40 16.62 -9.09 0.57
CA LEU A 40 15.67 -9.67 -0.40
C LEU A 40 14.60 -8.67 -0.82
N TYR A 41 14.15 -7.81 0.11
CA TYR A 41 13.19 -6.76 -0.20
C TYR A 41 13.70 -5.80 -1.30
N THR A 42 14.98 -5.43 -1.22
CA THR A 42 15.65 -4.52 -2.17
C THR A 42 16.07 -5.22 -3.47
N LEU A 43 16.50 -6.47 -3.40
CA LEU A 43 16.98 -7.22 -4.55
C LEU A 43 15.83 -7.67 -5.46
N LEU A 44 14.73 -8.16 -4.86
CA LEU A 44 13.62 -8.72 -5.62
C LEU A 44 12.78 -7.62 -6.30
N PRO A 45 12.27 -7.87 -7.52
CA PRO A 45 11.50 -6.89 -8.26
C PRO A 45 10.25 -6.45 -7.49
N PRO A 46 9.83 -5.17 -7.59
CA PRO A 46 8.54 -4.68 -7.08
C PRO A 46 7.37 -5.61 -7.42
N LEU A 47 6.49 -5.87 -6.45
CA LEU A 47 5.31 -6.70 -6.69
C LEU A 47 4.40 -6.00 -7.70
N THR A 48 3.89 -6.76 -8.65
CA THR A 48 2.89 -6.26 -9.59
C THR A 48 1.57 -6.00 -8.86
N HIS A 49 0.75 -5.10 -9.39
CA HIS A 49 -0.55 -4.82 -8.80
C HIS A 49 -1.48 -6.05 -8.78
N ALA A 50 -1.41 -6.91 -9.79
CA ALA A 50 -2.16 -8.16 -9.84
C ALA A 50 -1.77 -9.10 -8.68
N GLN A 51 -0.46 -9.25 -8.41
CA GLN A 51 0.01 -10.03 -7.26
C GLN A 51 -0.48 -9.45 -5.92
N LEU A 52 -0.54 -8.12 -5.79
CA LEU A 52 -1.07 -7.48 -4.58
C LEU A 52 -2.58 -7.70 -4.41
N LEU A 53 -3.35 -7.72 -5.49
CA LEU A 53 -4.78 -8.04 -5.44
C LEU A 53 -5.03 -9.49 -5.04
N LEU A 54 -4.21 -10.44 -5.52
CA LEU A 54 -4.23 -11.82 -5.01
C LEU A 54 -3.82 -11.87 -3.53
N ALA A 55 -2.86 -11.03 -3.12
CA ALA A 55 -2.44 -10.95 -1.72
C ALA A 55 -3.51 -10.49 -0.76
N GLU A 56 -4.35 -9.60 -1.24
CA GLU A 56 -5.51 -9.15 -0.52
C GLU A 56 -6.51 -10.28 -0.20
N THR A 57 -6.52 -11.41 -0.91
CA THR A 57 -7.46 -12.50 -0.64
C THR A 57 -6.96 -13.53 0.37
N THR A 58 -5.75 -13.38 0.90
CA THR A 58 -5.21 -14.29 1.93
C THR A 58 -5.85 -14.08 3.30
N ASP A 59 -5.91 -15.14 4.12
CA ASP A 59 -6.42 -15.07 5.50
C ASP A 59 -5.70 -14.02 6.36
N TYR A 60 -4.40 -13.84 6.13
CA TYR A 60 -3.63 -12.79 6.77
C TYR A 60 -4.16 -11.39 6.41
N ALA A 61 -4.35 -11.11 5.10
CA ALA A 61 -4.85 -9.81 4.66
C ALA A 61 -6.32 -9.57 5.05
N LEU A 62 -7.13 -10.64 5.12
CA LEU A 62 -8.51 -10.58 5.60
C LEU A 62 -8.56 -10.25 7.10
N SER A 63 -7.81 -10.98 7.92
CA SER A 63 -7.80 -10.80 9.39
C SER A 63 -7.25 -9.43 9.82
N LYS A 64 -6.35 -8.84 9.04
CA LYS A 64 -5.76 -7.51 9.30
C LYS A 64 -6.44 -6.36 8.55
N ASP A 65 -7.51 -6.66 7.81
CA ASP A 65 -8.21 -5.72 6.92
C ASP A 65 -7.26 -4.87 6.05
N ILE A 66 -6.46 -5.57 5.24
CA ILE A 66 -5.43 -4.97 4.39
C ILE A 66 -5.91 -4.98 2.93
N TYR A 67 -5.50 -3.96 2.17
CA TYR A 67 -5.90 -3.70 0.79
C TYR A 67 -4.73 -3.31 -0.11
N ALA A 68 -4.81 -3.64 -1.40
CA ALA A 68 -3.82 -3.27 -2.42
C ALA A 68 -4.00 -1.83 -2.92
N CYS A 69 -2.91 -1.08 -3.02
CA CYS A 69 -2.87 0.22 -3.68
C CYS A 69 -2.22 0.11 -5.06
N ARG A 70 -2.96 0.55 -6.09
CA ARG A 70 -2.50 0.60 -7.49
C ARG A 70 -1.25 1.45 -7.72
N TYR A 71 -1.10 2.55 -6.99
CA TYR A 71 -0.08 3.55 -7.29
C TYR A 71 1.24 3.32 -6.56
N CYS A 72 1.20 3.07 -5.25
CA CYS A 72 2.42 2.79 -4.51
C CYS A 72 2.84 1.31 -4.54
N LEU A 73 2.04 0.43 -5.15
CA LEU A 73 2.30 -1.01 -5.23
C LEU A 73 2.60 -1.62 -3.85
N ARG A 74 1.77 -1.27 -2.86
CA ARG A 74 1.88 -1.75 -1.48
C ARG A 74 0.52 -2.24 -0.97
N LEU A 75 0.57 -3.25 -0.12
CA LEU A 75 -0.51 -3.61 0.78
C LEU A 75 -0.56 -2.60 1.94
N ARG A 76 -1.74 -2.03 2.22
CA ARG A 76 -1.93 -1.03 3.28
C ARG A 76 -3.18 -1.36 4.11
N PRO A 77 -3.20 -1.03 5.41
CA PRO A 77 -4.39 -1.17 6.24
C PRO A 77 -5.58 -0.40 5.66
N ALA A 78 -6.80 -0.86 5.95
CA ALA A 78 -8.04 -0.25 5.49
C ALA A 78 -8.18 1.23 5.83
N SER A 79 -7.68 1.65 6.99
CA SER A 79 -7.66 3.06 7.42
C SER A 79 -6.82 3.98 6.52
N ARG A 80 -5.99 3.42 5.62
CA ARG A 80 -5.25 4.18 4.60
C ARG A 80 -6.06 4.39 3.33
N PHE A 81 -7.29 3.91 3.25
CA PHE A 81 -8.17 4.03 2.10
C PHE A 81 -9.45 4.77 2.48
N ALA A 82 -9.92 5.62 1.58
CA ALA A 82 -11.23 6.22 1.73
C ALA A 82 -12.33 5.14 1.74
N ASP A 83 -13.41 5.37 2.47
CA ASP A 83 -14.58 4.50 2.55
C ASP A 83 -15.10 4.07 1.18
N ARG A 84 -15.15 5.02 0.23
CA ARG A 84 -15.57 4.76 -1.15
C ARG A 84 -14.63 3.83 -1.92
N MET A 85 -13.37 3.71 -1.48
CA MET A 85 -12.39 2.79 -2.05
C MET A 85 -12.50 1.39 -1.47
N ARG A 86 -13.20 1.18 -0.35
CA ARG A 86 -13.34 -0.14 0.29
C ARG A 86 -14.71 -0.77 0.10
N ARG A 87 -15.68 -0.01 -0.41
CA ARG A 87 -17.10 -0.42 -0.52
C ARG A 87 -17.55 -0.58 -1.98
N ARG A 88 -18.69 -1.26 -2.17
CA ARG A 88 -19.37 -1.44 -3.47
C ARG A 88 -18.43 -2.01 -4.53
N ARG A 89 -18.42 -1.44 -5.74
CA ARG A 89 -17.63 -1.93 -6.89
C ARG A 89 -16.12 -1.94 -6.62
N ARG A 90 -15.61 -1.12 -5.70
CA ARG A 90 -14.18 -1.06 -5.34
C ARG A 90 -13.83 -1.91 -4.13
N GLY A 91 -14.81 -2.59 -3.52
CA GLY A 91 -14.53 -3.52 -2.43
C GLY A 91 -13.65 -4.69 -2.88
N ARG A 92 -13.21 -5.50 -1.91
CA ARG A 92 -12.27 -6.62 -2.10
C ARG A 92 -12.62 -7.54 -3.28
N TYR A 93 -13.89 -7.92 -3.36
CA TYR A 93 -14.43 -8.78 -4.43
C TYR A 93 -15.17 -7.99 -5.51
N GLY A 94 -14.99 -6.67 -5.53
CA GLY A 94 -15.66 -5.79 -6.48
C GLY A 94 -14.92 -5.73 -7.82
N ARG A 95 -15.68 -5.61 -8.91
CA ARG A 95 -15.17 -5.49 -10.29
C ARG A 95 -14.24 -4.28 -10.56
N ASP A 96 -14.23 -3.29 -9.69
CA ASP A 96 -13.34 -2.11 -9.74
C ASP A 96 -12.30 -2.13 -8.61
N ALA A 97 -12.05 -3.28 -7.95
CA ALA A 97 -11.03 -3.46 -6.92
C ALA A 97 -9.65 -2.98 -7.40
N GLU A 98 -9.34 -3.22 -8.68
CA GLU A 98 -8.08 -2.81 -9.30
C GLU A 98 -7.91 -1.28 -9.44
N LYS A 99 -8.98 -0.51 -9.26
CA LYS A 99 -8.96 0.96 -9.37
C LYS A 99 -8.69 1.62 -8.02
N ARG A 100 -8.48 0.85 -6.95
CA ARG A 100 -8.22 1.36 -5.61
C ARG A 100 -6.85 2.03 -5.49
N PHE A 101 -6.82 3.07 -4.67
CA PHE A 101 -5.61 3.75 -4.26
C PHE A 101 -5.75 4.23 -2.82
N CYS A 102 -4.64 4.27 -2.10
CA CYS A 102 -4.61 4.82 -0.75
C CYS A 102 -4.73 6.34 -0.80
N VAL A 103 -5.10 6.94 0.33
CA VAL A 103 -5.30 8.37 0.48
C VAL A 103 -4.01 9.15 0.16
N GLU A 104 -2.86 8.68 0.64
CA GLU A 104 -1.54 9.25 0.33
C GLU A 104 -1.32 9.39 -1.19
N CYS A 105 -1.55 8.31 -1.95
CA CYS A 105 -1.41 8.34 -3.41
C CYS A 105 -2.50 9.16 -4.10
N GLY A 106 -3.66 9.34 -3.48
CA GLY A 106 -4.73 10.16 -4.04
C GLY A 106 -4.49 11.66 -3.89
N LEU A 107 -3.74 12.07 -2.86
CA LEU A 107 -3.40 13.47 -2.58
C LEU A 107 -2.19 13.96 -3.39
N GLN A 108 -1.35 13.04 -3.84
CA GLN A 108 -0.17 13.38 -4.63
C GLN A 108 -0.49 13.53 -6.12
N PRO A 109 0.14 14.49 -6.82
CA PRO A 109 0.16 14.50 -8.28
C PRO A 109 0.73 13.19 -8.83
N ARG A 110 0.30 12.82 -10.03
CA ARG A 110 0.75 11.56 -10.65
C ARG A 110 2.20 11.71 -11.12
N LYS A 111 3.11 10.94 -10.52
CA LYS A 111 4.53 10.91 -10.91
C LYS A 111 4.68 10.67 -12.41
N GLY A 112 5.41 11.55 -13.10
CA GLY A 112 5.71 11.42 -14.53
C GLY A 112 4.60 11.89 -15.47
N THR A 113 3.59 12.60 -14.98
CA THR A 113 2.55 13.24 -15.81
C THR A 113 2.21 14.62 -15.25
N ASP A 114 1.73 15.56 -16.08
CA ASP A 114 1.11 16.83 -15.63
C ASP A 114 -0.28 16.60 -14.99
N GLY A 115 -0.48 15.42 -14.40
CA GLY A 115 -1.77 14.93 -13.94
C GLY A 115 -2.04 15.37 -12.52
N GLU A 116 -3.16 16.09 -12.34
CA GLU A 116 -3.68 16.47 -11.02
C GLU A 116 -3.87 15.28 -10.07
N ALA A 117 -3.83 15.58 -8.77
CA ALA A 117 -4.17 14.66 -7.69
C ALA A 117 -5.60 14.12 -7.87
N ARG A 118 -5.86 12.90 -7.39
CA ARG A 118 -7.21 12.31 -7.42
C ARG A 118 -8.16 12.95 -6.40
N TYR A 119 -7.58 13.48 -5.33
CA TYR A 119 -8.22 14.34 -4.36
C TYR A 119 -7.62 15.73 -4.54
N GLY A 120 -8.29 16.57 -5.33
CA GLY A 120 -7.89 17.97 -5.50
C GLY A 120 -8.20 18.81 -4.25
N PRO A 121 -7.78 20.09 -4.25
CA PRO A 121 -8.16 21.05 -3.22
C PRO A 121 -9.67 21.06 -2.95
N GLY A 122 -10.05 21.09 -1.67
CA GLY A 122 -11.45 21.06 -1.25
C GLY A 122 -12.13 19.69 -1.35
N ALA A 123 -11.43 18.64 -1.81
CA ALA A 123 -11.98 17.29 -1.86
C ALA A 123 -12.33 16.78 -0.46
N GLN A 124 -13.55 16.25 -0.33
CA GLN A 124 -14.06 15.60 0.87
C GLN A 124 -13.77 14.11 0.84
N VAL A 125 -12.99 13.63 1.81
CA VAL A 125 -12.58 12.22 1.92
C VAL A 125 -13.09 11.66 3.23
N ARG A 126 -13.86 10.57 3.18
CA ARG A 126 -14.29 9.84 4.38
C ARG A 126 -13.38 8.65 4.64
N ILE A 127 -12.85 8.52 5.84
CA ILE A 127 -12.04 7.39 6.32
C ILE A 127 -12.64 6.90 7.63
N ASP A 128 -13.09 5.65 7.67
CA ASP A 128 -13.71 5.04 8.86
C ASP A 128 -14.87 5.89 9.42
N GLY A 129 -15.66 6.47 8.51
CA GLY A 129 -16.77 7.37 8.86
C GLY A 129 -16.38 8.82 9.18
N VAL A 130 -15.10 9.11 9.41
CA VAL A 130 -14.61 10.48 9.69
C VAL A 130 -14.43 11.26 8.40
N LEU A 131 -15.02 12.46 8.31
CA LEU A 131 -14.90 13.35 7.16
C LEU A 131 -13.65 14.23 7.27
N LEU A 132 -12.79 14.16 6.27
CA LEU A 132 -11.54 14.90 6.16
C LEU A 132 -11.55 15.78 4.90
N TRP A 133 -10.84 16.91 4.97
CA TRP A 133 -10.76 17.91 3.91
C TRP A 133 -9.33 17.98 3.38
N ALA A 134 -9.16 17.87 2.07
CA ALA A 134 -7.89 18.20 1.43
C ALA A 134 -7.77 19.74 1.40
N GLY A 135 -6.98 20.31 2.31
CA GLY A 135 -6.77 21.76 2.38
C GLY A 135 -5.85 22.30 1.29
N GLU A 136 -5.92 23.60 1.03
CA GLU A 136 -4.89 24.35 0.29
C GLU A 136 -3.81 24.77 1.30
N GLY A 137 -2.63 24.14 1.23
CA GLY A 137 -1.51 24.38 2.14
C GLY A 137 -0.74 23.09 2.43
N GLU A 138 0.52 23.23 2.86
CA GLU A 138 1.55 22.19 3.07
C GLU A 138 1.24 21.16 4.18
N GLY A 139 0.00 20.69 4.28
CA GLY A 139 -0.38 19.56 5.15
C GLY A 139 -0.02 18.25 4.48
N THR A 140 0.96 17.53 5.03
CA THR A 140 1.38 16.24 4.47
C THR A 140 0.26 15.19 4.64
N ALA A 141 0.18 14.22 3.72
CA ALA A 141 -0.77 13.11 3.81
C ALA A 141 -0.73 12.32 5.14
N ALA A 142 0.35 12.48 5.93
CA ALA A 142 0.47 11.93 7.27
C ALA A 142 -0.55 12.54 8.25
N GLU A 143 -0.80 13.85 8.22
CA GLU A 143 -1.68 14.56 9.17
C GLU A 143 -3.15 14.17 9.04
N ILE A 144 -3.58 13.80 7.82
CA ILE A 144 -4.94 13.32 7.52
C ILE A 144 -5.15 11.89 8.08
N ILE A 145 -4.07 11.12 8.27
CA ILE A 145 -4.14 9.68 8.52
C ILE A 145 -3.74 9.31 9.96
N THR A 146 -2.90 10.10 10.62
CA THR A 146 -2.38 9.77 11.96
C THR A 146 -3.31 10.14 13.10
N GLY A 147 -4.37 10.93 12.88
CA GLY A 147 -5.31 11.28 13.95
C GLY A 147 -4.68 12.06 15.11
N GLU A 148 -3.45 12.54 14.98
CA GLU A 148 -2.81 13.45 15.94
C GLU A 148 -3.20 14.89 15.59
N GLU A 149 -4.30 15.33 16.20
CA GLU A 149 -4.55 16.68 16.71
C GLU A 149 -3.88 17.87 15.99
N ARG A 150 -4.35 18.20 14.79
CA ARG A 150 -4.58 19.62 14.44
C ARG A 150 -6.00 19.83 13.93
N PHE A 151 -6.92 19.67 14.88
CA PHE A 151 -8.31 20.12 14.79
C PHE A 151 -8.35 21.63 14.51
N ARG A 152 -8.43 22.06 13.24
CA ARG A 152 -9.22 23.26 12.94
C ARG A 152 -10.69 22.84 12.86
N ARG A 153 -11.34 22.86 14.03
CA ARG A 153 -12.80 23.02 14.11
C ARG A 153 -13.11 24.38 13.47
N VAL A 154 -13.41 24.40 12.17
CA VAL A 154 -14.05 25.59 11.60
C VAL A 154 -15.47 25.60 12.16
N ARG A 155 -15.72 26.49 13.12
CA ARG A 155 -17.07 26.80 13.58
C ARG A 155 -17.90 27.15 12.34
N ARG A 156 -19.05 26.49 12.18
CA ARG A 156 -20.08 26.93 11.23
C ARG A 156 -20.46 28.36 11.58
N GLY A 157 -20.05 29.33 10.76
CA GLY A 157 -20.70 30.64 10.71
C GLY A 157 -21.86 30.52 9.74
N TYR A 158 -23.08 30.41 10.26
CA TYR A 158 -24.27 30.77 9.49
C TYR A 158 -24.38 32.29 9.59
N GLY A 159 -24.24 32.97 8.46
CA GLY A 159 -24.81 34.29 8.23
C GLY A 159 -26.20 34.13 7.63
#